data_AF-A0A9Q3Q202-F1
#
_entry.id   AF-A0A9Q3Q202-F1
#
_cell.length_a   1.000
_cell.length_b   1.000
_cell.length_c   1.000
_cell.angle_alpha   90.00
_cell.angle_beta   90.00
_cell.angle_gamma   90.00
#
_symmetry.space_group_name_H-M   'P 1'
#
loop_
_entity.id
_entity.type
_entity.pdbx_description
1 polymer ?
#
loop_
_entity_poly.entity_id
_entity_poly.type
_entity_poly.pdbx_seq_one_letter_code
_entity_poly.pdbx_strand_id
1 'polypeptide(L)' 'MLDKARNHAVRFMEDSFAYAKDKWEKSHVTQDFKVGDLVLVSTTNFNNIKGSKDLKDSFAGPFVIKALHGENAVEVELSE' A
#
# COMPACT_ATOMS: atom_id res chain seq x y z
N MET A 1 -22.40 26.16 -22.64
CA MET A 1 -22.60 25.54 -21.30
C MET A 1 -21.79 24.24 -21.15
N LEU A 2 -21.77 23.38 -22.17
CA LEU A 2 -21.00 22.12 -22.17
C LEU A 2 -19.49 22.33 -22.00
N ASP A 3 -18.89 23.33 -22.64
CA ASP A 3 -17.44 23.58 -22.50
C ASP A 3 -17.02 24.00 -21.10
N LYS A 4 -17.88 24.79 -20.42
CA LYS A 4 -17.64 25.16 -19.01
C LYS A 4 -17.69 23.91 -18.11
N ALA A 5 -18.64 23.02 -18.34
CA ALA A 5 -18.75 21.76 -17.59
C ALA A 5 -17.55 20.84 -17.87
N ARG A 6 -17.10 20.75 -19.12
CA ARG A 6 -15.93 19.96 -19.50
C ARG A 6 -14.65 20.50 -18.87
N ASN A 7 -14.41 21.80 -18.95
CA ASN A 7 -13.23 22.44 -18.35
C ASN A 7 -13.21 22.26 -16.83
N HIS A 8 -14.38 22.33 -16.18
CA HIS A 8 -14.52 22.07 -14.76
C HIS A 8 -14.22 20.61 -14.41
N ALA A 9 -14.73 19.65 -15.19
CA ALA A 9 -14.45 18.23 -14.98
C ALA A 9 -12.95 17.90 -15.11
N VAL A 10 -12.28 18.47 -16.12
CA VAL A 10 -10.82 18.30 -16.31
C VAL A 10 -10.06 18.84 -15.10
N ARG A 11 -10.39 20.06 -14.66
CA ARG A 11 -9.76 20.66 -13.48
C ARG A 11 -9.97 19.84 -12.22
N PHE A 12 -11.16 19.30 -11.99
CA PHE A 12 -11.44 18.43 -10.85
C PHE A 12 -10.60 17.16 -10.87
N MET A 13 -10.39 16.56 -12.04
CA MET A 13 -9.52 15.39 -12.18
C MET A 13 -8.07 15.78 -11.86
N GLU A 14 -7.57 16.87 -12.43
CA GLU A 14 -6.20 17.36 -12.19
C GLU A 14 -5.96 17.66 -10.70
N ASP A 15 -6.88 18.39 -10.06
CA ASP A 15 -6.81 18.71 -8.63
C ASP A 15 -6.83 17.43 -7.77
N SER A 16 -7.64 16.44 -8.15
CA SER A 16 -7.70 15.14 -7.44
C SER A 16 -6.41 14.35 -7.58
N PHE A 17 -5.81 14.33 -8.76
CA PHE A 17 -4.51 13.67 -8.98
C PHE A 17 -3.39 14.39 -8.24
N ALA A 18 -3.36 15.72 -8.28
CA ALA A 18 -2.39 16.53 -7.56
C ALA A 18 -2.48 16.31 -6.04
N TYR A 19 -3.70 16.28 -5.49
CA TYR A 19 -3.94 15.99 -4.08
C TYR A 19 -3.47 14.59 -3.70
N ALA A 20 -3.81 13.58 -4.50
CA ALA A 20 -3.40 12.20 -4.24
C ALA A 20 -1.87 12.05 -4.25
N LYS A 21 -1.20 12.72 -5.20
CA LYS A 21 0.27 12.72 -5.31
C LYS A 21 0.92 13.41 -4.12
N ASP A 22 0.51 14.62 -3.77
CA ASP A 22 1.05 15.38 -2.63
C ASP A 22 0.86 14.62 -1.31
N LYS A 23 -0.30 13.99 -1.11
CA LYS A 23 -0.55 13.15 0.06
C LYS A 23 0.38 11.94 0.11
N TRP A 24 0.58 11.27 -1.03
CA TRP A 24 1.47 10.12 -1.12
C TRP A 24 2.92 10.52 -0.82
N GLU A 25 3.44 11.57 -1.45
CA GLU A 25 4.80 12.07 -1.22
C GLU A 25 5.04 12.48 0.25
N LYS A 26 4.02 13.02 0.94
CA LYS A 26 4.11 13.41 2.35
C LYS A 26 4.15 12.23 3.32
N SER A 27 3.38 11.17 3.05
CA SER A 27 3.21 10.06 3.99
C SER A 27 4.07 8.84 3.64
N HIS A 28 4.53 8.74 2.40
CA HIS A 28 5.28 7.58 1.94
C HIS A 28 6.71 7.63 2.47
N VAL A 29 7.09 6.59 3.21
CA VAL A 29 8.46 6.39 3.69
C VAL A 29 9.01 5.19 2.94
N THR A 30 10.01 5.44 2.10
CA THR A 30 10.74 4.38 1.42
C THR A 30 11.48 3.54 2.45
N GLN A 31 11.20 2.24 2.49
CA GLN A 31 11.85 1.29 3.39
C GLN A 31 13.08 0.70 2.69
N ASP A 32 14.22 0.62 3.38
CA ASP A 32 15.45 -0.03 2.86
C ASP A 32 15.43 -1.53 3.20
N PHE A 33 14.60 -2.28 2.49
CA PHE A 33 14.52 -3.74 2.64
C PHE A 33 15.67 -4.44 1.90
N LYS A 34 16.20 -5.52 2.49
CA LYS A 34 17.22 -6.37 1.88
C LYS A 34 16.73 -7.80 1.75
N VAL A 35 17.22 -8.49 0.73
CA VAL A 35 16.99 -9.93 0.57
C VAL A 35 17.60 -10.65 1.76
N GLY A 36 16.82 -11.51 2.41
CA GLY A 36 17.17 -12.19 3.65
C GLY A 36 16.61 -11.55 4.92
N ASP A 37 16.07 -10.32 4.86
CA ASP A 37 15.46 -9.68 6.03
C ASP A 37 14.18 -10.42 6.45
N LEU A 38 13.93 -10.42 7.76
CA LEU A 38 12.71 -10.93 8.35
C LEU A 38 11.69 -9.80 8.50
N VAL A 39 10.52 -9.97 7.89
CA VAL A 39 9.44 -8.98 7.88
C VAL A 39 8.12 -9.57 8.39
N LEU A 40 7.29 -8.67 8.93
CA LEU A 40 5.92 -8.95 9.34
C LEU A 40 4.95 -8.37 8.31
N VAL A 41 3.95 -9.16 7.93
CA VAL A 41 2.91 -8.74 6.97
C VAL A 41 1.68 -8.29 7.74
N SER A 42 1.20 -7.07 7.50
CA SER A 42 -0.03 -6.59 8.16
C SER A 42 -1.26 -7.34 7.67
N THR A 43 -2.05 -7.85 8.61
CA THR A 43 -3.31 -8.58 8.35
C THR A 43 -4.52 -7.63 8.25
N THR A 44 -4.32 -6.32 8.42
CA THR A 44 -5.40 -5.32 8.48
C THR A 44 -6.35 -5.38 7.27
N ASN A 45 -5.81 -5.68 6.08
CA ASN A 45 -6.56 -5.74 4.82
C ASN A 45 -6.93 -7.17 4.39
N PHE A 46 -6.72 -8.17 5.25
CA PHE A 46 -6.96 -9.57 4.90
C PHE A 46 -8.44 -9.91 5.15
N ASN A 47 -9.22 -9.84 4.08
CA ASN A 47 -10.67 -10.12 4.12
C ASN A 47 -11.01 -11.60 4.35
N ASN A 48 -10.03 -12.49 4.17
CA ASN A 48 -10.21 -13.94 4.26
C ASN A 48 -10.07 -14.48 5.69
N ILE A 49 -9.57 -13.67 6.63
CA ILE A 49 -9.45 -14.06 8.04
C ILE A 49 -10.80 -13.85 8.71
N LYS A 50 -11.46 -14.92 9.16
CA LYS A 50 -12.72 -14.83 9.93
C LYS A 50 -12.43 -14.52 11.40
N GLY A 51 -13.28 -13.73 12.06
CA GLY A 51 -13.14 -13.40 13.49
C GLY A 51 -13.34 -11.91 13.80
N SER A 52 -13.49 -11.58 15.10
CA SER A 52 -13.55 -10.19 15.57
C SER A 52 -12.24 -9.48 15.27
N LYS A 53 -12.31 -8.20 14.86
CA LYS A 53 -11.12 -7.38 14.53
C LYS A 53 -10.14 -7.30 15.72
N ASP A 54 -10.66 -7.31 16.94
CA ASP A 54 -9.87 -7.18 18.17
C ASP A 54 -9.13 -8.47 18.56
N LEU A 55 -9.55 -9.61 18.01
CA LEU A 55 -8.96 -10.92 18.29
C LEU A 55 -8.02 -11.38 17.17
N LYS A 56 -7.88 -10.58 16.10
CA LYS A 56 -6.96 -10.87 15.00
C LYS A 56 -5.61 -10.28 15.31
N ASP A 57 -4.58 -11.11 15.19
CA ASP A 57 -3.21 -10.61 15.18
C ASP A 57 -3.06 -9.59 14.06
N SER A 58 -2.55 -8.40 14.40
CA SER A 58 -2.40 -7.29 13.44
C SER A 58 -1.32 -7.56 12.38
N PHE A 59 -0.49 -8.58 12.61
CA PHE A 59 0.63 -8.97 11.78
C PHE A 59 0.81 -10.48 11.75
N ALA A 60 1.29 -11.01 10.61
CA ALA A 60 1.67 -12.40 10.42
C ALA A 60 3.16 -12.50 10.05
N GLY A 61 3.82 -13.59 10.46
CA GLY A 61 5.24 -13.85 10.20
C GLY A 61 6.00 -14.22 11.48
N PRO A 62 7.34 -14.12 11.48
CA PRO A 62 8.18 -13.45 10.48
C PRO A 62 8.38 -14.26 9.19
N PHE A 63 8.47 -13.56 8.06
CA PHE A 63 8.76 -14.14 6.74
C PHE A 63 10.06 -13.59 6.17
N VAL A 64 10.79 -14.40 5.43
CA VAL A 64 12.05 -13.99 4.79
C VAL A 64 11.76 -13.32 3.46
N ILE A 65 12.38 -12.16 3.20
CA ILE A 65 12.37 -11.52 1.88
C ILE A 65 13.25 -12.33 0.93
N LYS A 66 12.67 -12.85 -0.15
CA LYS A 66 13.36 -13.62 -1.19
C LYS A 66 13.86 -12.75 -2.35
N ALA A 67 13.08 -11.74 -2.72
CA ALA A 67 13.42 -10.83 -3.82
C ALA A 67 12.78 -9.45 -3.62
N LEU A 68 13.41 -8.42 -4.19
CA LEU A 68 12.90 -7.07 -4.27
C LEU A 68 12.44 -6.78 -5.71
N HIS A 69 11.24 -6.24 -5.86
CA HIS A 69 10.63 -5.92 -7.14
C HIS A 69 10.42 -4.40 -7.23
N GLY A 70 11.44 -3.69 -7.71
CA GLY A 70 11.45 -2.22 -7.70
C GLY A 70 11.51 -1.65 -6.28
N GLU A 71 11.00 -0.43 -6.10
CA GLU A 71 11.10 0.30 -4.82
C GLU A 71 10.00 -0.07 -3.81
N ASN A 72 8.90 -0.66 -4.26
CA ASN A 72 7.65 -0.75 -3.47
C ASN A 72 7.05 -2.16 -3.37
N ALA A 73 7.68 -3.18 -3.95
CA ALA A 73 7.19 -4.54 -3.86
C ALA A 73 8.30 -5.50 -3.43
N VAL A 74 7.94 -6.44 -2.57
CA VAL A 74 8.84 -7.48 -2.05
C VAL A 74 8.17 -8.84 -2.18
N GLU A 75 8.95 -9.85 -2.53
CA GLU A 75 8.52 -11.24 -2.54
C GLU A 75 8.96 -11.88 -1.23
N VAL A 76 8.02 -12.46 -0.49
CA VAL A 76 8.27 -13.12 0.78
C VAL A 76 7.98 -14.61 0.68
N GLU A 77 8.79 -15.41 1.36
CA GLU A 77 8.57 -16.84 1.48
C GLU A 77 7.70 -17.12 2.72
N LEU A 78 6.54 -17.74 2.51
CA LEU A 78 5.66 -18.18 3.58
C LEU A 78 6.15 -19.55 4.07
N SER A 79 6.91 -19.58 5.16
CA SER A 79 7.18 -20.82 5.88
C SER A 79 5.97 -21.18 6.73
N GLU A 80 5.52 -22.43 6.65
CA GLU A 80 4.45 -23.01 7.48
C GLU A 80 4.79 -23.02 8.98
#